data_AF-A0A7K7KFQ9-F1
#
_entry.id   AF-A0A7K7KFQ9-F1
#
_cell.length_a   1.000
_cell.length_b   1.000
_cell.length_c   1.000
_cell.angle_alpha   90.00
_cell.angle_beta   90.00
_cell.angle_gamma   90.00
#
_symmetry.space_group_name_H-M   'P 1'
#
loop_
_entity.id
_entity.type
_entity.pdbx_description
1 polymer ?
#
loop_
_entity_poly.entity_id
_entity_poly.type
_entity_poly.pdbx_seq_one_letter_code
_entity_poly.pdbx_strand_id
1 'polypeptide(L)'
;DTGELCLQSAQCKSGCCHRTDGLSLARCAPKAAETQECSPKSIYGVYYKCPCESGLTCEANKTIVGSIINKNFGVCKDPQESSRR
;
A
#
# COMPACT_ATOMS: atom_id res chain seq x y z
N ASP A 1 -3.06 13.85 11.78
CA ASP A 1 -3.25 12.78 10.79
C ASP A 1 -2.01 11.94 10.56
N THR A 2 -1.05 12.34 9.74
CA THR A 2 0.15 11.52 9.48
C THR A 2 1.01 11.37 10.74
N GLY A 3 1.42 10.15 11.06
CA GLY A 3 2.20 9.81 12.25
C GLY A 3 1.37 9.50 13.51
N GLU A 4 0.06 9.75 13.49
CA GLU A 4 -0.83 9.38 14.61
C GLU A 4 -1.02 7.86 14.68
N LEU A 5 -1.22 7.34 15.89
CA LEU A 5 -1.57 5.95 16.10
C LEU A 5 -2.91 5.62 15.45
N CYS A 6 -2.97 4.49 14.76
CA CYS A 6 -4.19 4.04 14.09
C CYS A 6 -4.37 2.53 14.28
N LEU A 7 -5.62 2.09 14.30
CA LEU A 7 -6.00 0.67 14.24
C LEU A 7 -6.59 0.29 12.88
N GLN A 8 -7.03 1.28 12.11
CA GLN A 8 -7.73 1.10 10.84
C GLN A 8 -7.47 2.30 9.93
N SER A 9 -7.27 2.06 8.64
CA SER A 9 -7.00 3.09 7.62
C SER A 9 -8.10 4.15 7.51
N ALA A 10 -9.33 3.83 7.89
CA ALA A 10 -10.45 4.79 7.94
C ALA A 10 -10.24 5.92 8.96
N GLN A 11 -9.34 5.75 9.94
CA GLN A 11 -8.99 6.79 10.93
C GLN A 11 -8.03 7.83 10.35
N CYS A 12 -7.34 7.50 9.26
CA CYS A 12 -6.34 8.36 8.65
C CYS A 12 -6.95 9.12 7.47
N LYS A 13 -6.78 10.45 7.39
CA LYS A 13 -7.19 11.21 6.19
C LYS A 13 -6.54 10.71 4.89
N SER A 14 -5.31 10.23 4.97
CA SER A 14 -4.62 9.61 3.83
C SER A 14 -5.28 8.32 3.36
N GLY A 15 -6.07 7.67 4.22
CA GLY A 15 -6.60 6.33 4.00
C GLY A 15 -5.54 5.22 4.09
N CYS A 16 -4.40 5.47 4.75
CA CYS A 16 -3.40 4.44 5.02
C CYS A 16 -2.97 4.43 6.49
N CYS A 17 -3.24 3.30 7.16
CA CYS A 17 -2.66 2.94 8.44
C CYS A 17 -1.50 1.96 8.23
N HIS A 18 -0.27 2.37 8.53
CA HIS A 18 0.96 1.66 8.20
C HIS A 18 1.67 1.09 9.44
N ARG A 19 2.21 -0.12 9.33
CA ARG A 19 3.08 -0.72 10.34
C ARG A 19 4.32 -1.33 9.69
N THR A 20 5.42 -1.37 10.42
CA THR A 20 6.71 -1.85 9.89
C THR A 20 6.83 -3.38 9.92
N ASP A 21 6.27 -4.00 10.95
CA ASP A 21 6.29 -5.44 11.21
C ASP A 21 5.06 -5.89 12.02
N GLY A 22 4.92 -7.19 12.29
CA GLY A 22 3.74 -7.77 12.93
C GLY A 22 3.53 -7.38 14.40
N LEU A 23 4.56 -6.88 15.08
CA LEU A 23 4.51 -6.46 16.49
C LEU A 23 4.57 -4.94 16.66
N SER A 24 4.94 -4.22 15.60
CA SER A 24 5.00 -2.75 15.60
C SER A 24 3.63 -2.09 15.70
N LEU A 25 3.58 -0.95 16.40
CA LEU A 25 2.43 -0.06 16.42
C LEU A 25 2.20 0.57 15.05
N ALA A 26 0.95 0.52 14.59
CA ALA A 26 0.56 1.13 13.33
C ALA A 26 0.32 2.64 13.49
N ARG A 27 0.73 3.39 12.47
CA ARG A 27 0.57 4.84 12.39
C ARG A 27 0.11 5.27 11.01
N CYS A 28 -0.65 6.35 10.95
CA CYS A 28 -1.10 6.91 9.69
C CYS A 28 0.10 7.34 8.83
N ALA A 29 0.06 7.01 7.55
CA ALA A 29 1.15 7.29 6.60
C ALA A 29 0.58 7.85 5.28
N PRO A 30 1.38 8.58 4.50
CA PRO A 30 0.98 8.95 3.15
C PRO A 30 0.83 7.70 2.27
N LYS A 31 0.00 7.82 1.22
CA LYS A 31 -0.10 6.80 0.18
C LYS A 31 1.18 6.77 -0.66
N ALA A 32 1.42 5.65 -1.35
CA ALA A 32 2.60 5.48 -2.18
C ALA A 32 2.47 6.28 -3.50
N ALA A 33 3.47 7.11 -3.79
CA ALA A 33 3.56 7.86 -5.03
C ALA A 33 4.01 6.97 -6.20
N GLU A 34 4.01 7.50 -7.41
CA GLU A 34 4.51 6.79 -8.59
C GLU A 34 5.95 6.31 -8.36
N THR A 35 6.28 5.12 -8.87
CA THR A 35 7.56 4.39 -8.69
C THR A 35 7.85 3.89 -7.26
N GLN A 36 7.02 4.21 -6.26
CA GLN A 36 7.19 3.71 -4.90
C GLN A 36 6.60 2.31 -4.71
N GLU A 37 7.13 1.59 -3.73
CA GLU A 37 6.60 0.30 -3.31
C GLU A 37 5.21 0.44 -2.71
N CYS A 38 4.32 -0.49 -3.04
CA CYS A 38 2.95 -0.49 -2.59
C CYS A 38 2.47 -1.89 -2.20
N SER A 39 1.41 -1.96 -1.40
CA SER A 39 0.59 -3.16 -1.29
C SER A 39 -0.73 -2.98 -2.04
N PRO A 40 -1.25 -4.05 -2.67
CA PRO A 40 -2.63 -4.04 -3.14
C PRO A 40 -3.57 -3.79 -1.95
N LYS A 41 -4.70 -3.14 -2.23
CA LYS A 41 -5.72 -2.85 -1.20
C LYS A 41 -6.15 -4.15 -0.52
N SER A 42 -6.16 -4.12 0.80
CA SER A 42 -6.47 -5.26 1.66
C SER A 42 -7.64 -4.94 2.57
N ILE A 43 -8.50 -5.93 2.80
CA ILE A 43 -9.65 -5.83 3.71
C ILE A 43 -9.23 -5.67 5.17
N TYR A 44 -8.00 -6.06 5.53
CA TYR A 44 -7.48 -5.91 6.89
C TYR A 44 -7.25 -4.44 7.26
N GLY A 45 -7.09 -3.56 6.26
CA GLY A 45 -7.08 -2.11 6.46
C GLY A 45 -5.91 -1.56 7.28
N VAL A 46 -4.87 -2.37 7.50
CA VAL A 46 -3.55 -1.98 7.99
C VAL A 46 -2.51 -2.56 7.03
N TYR A 47 -1.48 -1.78 6.70
CA TYR A 47 -0.57 -2.06 5.60
C TYR A 47 0.90 -2.08 6.02
N TYR A 48 1.70 -2.98 5.42
CA TYR A 48 3.17 -2.91 5.50
C TYR A 48 3.78 -2.00 4.43
N LYS A 49 3.05 -1.76 3.34
CA LYS A 49 3.34 -0.76 2.31
C LYS A 49 2.02 -0.11 1.93
N CYS A 50 1.94 1.21 1.97
CA CYS A 50 0.68 1.89 1.70
C CYS A 50 0.20 1.63 0.27
N PRO A 51 -1.13 1.65 0.02
CA PRO A 51 -1.66 1.61 -1.33
C PRO A 51 -1.24 2.89 -2.09
N CYS A 52 -1.29 2.81 -3.42
CA CYS A 52 -0.94 3.94 -4.26
C CYS A 52 -1.89 5.13 -4.08
N GLU A 53 -1.39 6.31 -4.44
CA GLU A 53 -2.21 7.50 -4.66
C GLU A 53 -3.27 7.27 -5.74
N SER A 54 -4.31 8.11 -5.71
CA SER A 54 -5.41 8.03 -6.66
C SER A 54 -4.89 8.23 -8.09
N GLY A 55 -5.30 7.36 -9.02
CA GLY A 55 -4.86 7.39 -10.42
C GLY A 55 -3.71 6.43 -10.73
N LEU A 56 -3.03 5.90 -9.73
CA LEU A 56 -1.95 4.92 -9.90
C LEU A 56 -2.42 3.49 -9.65
N THR A 57 -1.79 2.54 -10.33
CA THR A 57 -2.04 1.10 -10.15
C THR A 57 -0.85 0.45 -9.46
N CYS A 58 -1.11 -0.36 -8.42
CA CYS A 58 -0.07 -1.13 -7.76
C CYS A 58 0.22 -2.41 -8.54
N GLU A 59 1.27 -2.42 -9.35
CA GLU A 59 1.70 -3.57 -10.13
C GLU A 59 2.55 -4.52 -9.27
N ALA A 60 1.92 -5.56 -8.74
CA ALA A 60 2.59 -6.63 -7.99
C ALA A 60 2.72 -7.89 -8.86
N ASN A 61 3.91 -8.49 -8.90
CA ASN A 61 4.13 -9.81 -9.51
C ASN A 61 3.45 -10.89 -8.66
N LYS A 62 2.19 -11.20 -8.99
CA LYS A 62 1.39 -12.24 -8.34
C LYS A 62 1.90 -13.64 -8.73
N THR A 63 3.02 -14.06 -8.16
CA THR A 63 3.39 -15.48 -8.19
C THR A 63 2.59 -16.23 -7.13
N ILE A 64 2.24 -17.49 -7.42
CA ILE A 64 1.45 -18.36 -6.53
C ILE A 64 2.08 -18.42 -5.13
N VAL A 65 3.41 -18.45 -5.06
CA VAL A 65 4.17 -18.44 -3.80
C VAL A 65 4.08 -17.08 -3.08
N GLY A 66 4.14 -15.96 -3.81
CA GLY A 66 4.03 -14.60 -3.24
C GLY A 66 2.67 -14.30 -2.58
N SER A 67 1.61 -14.95 -3.06
CA SER A 67 0.24 -14.84 -2.53
C SER A 67 0.04 -15.58 -1.21
N ILE A 68 0.87 -16.58 -0.93
CA ILE A 68 0.84 -17.36 0.32
C ILE A 68 1.59 -16.61 1.44
N ILE A 69 2.65 -15.87 1.11
CA ILE A 69 3.48 -15.15 2.10
C ILE A 69 3.05 -13.70 2.38
N ASN A 70 1.94 -13.22 1.78
CA ASN A 70 1.42 -11.84 1.98
C ASN A 70 2.50 -10.75 1.77
N LYS A 71 3.42 -11.00 0.82
CA LYS A 71 4.47 -10.07 0.37
C LYS A 71 4.38 -9.86 -1.14
N ASN A 72 3.16 -9.77 -1.66
CA ASN A 72 2.93 -9.27 -3.01
C ASN A 72 3.04 -7.74 -3.01
N PHE A 73 4.20 -7.22 -2.62
CA PHE A 73 4.49 -5.81 -2.82
C PHE A 73 4.67 -5.57 -4.32
N GLY A 74 4.12 -4.46 -4.77
CA GLY A 74 4.23 -3.99 -6.14
C GLY A 74 4.90 -2.64 -6.20
N VAL A 75 4.87 -2.05 -7.39
CA VAL A 75 5.29 -0.68 -7.62
C VAL A 75 4.11 0.10 -8.19
N CYS A 76 3.91 1.32 -7.72
CA CYS A 76 2.88 2.20 -8.26
C CYS A 76 3.27 2.71 -9.65
N LYS A 77 2.40 2.53 -10.64
CA LYS A 77 2.58 3.05 -12.00
C LYS A 77 1.34 3.75 -12.51
N ASP A 78 1.51 4.77 -13.34
CA ASP A 78 0.41 5.34 -14.11
C ASP A 78 -0.01 4.35 -15.22
N PRO A 79 -1.27 3.89 -15.24
CA PRO A 79 -1.77 3.02 -16.31
C PRO A 79 -1.64 3.65 -17.71
N GLN A 80 -1.56 4.98 -17.82
CA GLN A 80 -1.35 5.67 -19.09
C GLN A 80 0.09 5.58 -19.61
N GLU A 81 1.09 5.37 -18.75
CA GLU A 81 2.48 5.14 -19.21
C GLU A 81 2.55 3.85 -20.03
N SER A 82 1.82 2.81 -19.59
CA SER A 82 1.72 1.52 -20.29
C SER A 82 1.05 1.67 -21.66
N SER A 83 0.05 2.55 -21.79
CA SER A 83 -0.65 2.82 -23.05
C SER A 83 0.13 3.70 -24.04
N ARG A 84 1.22 4.35 -23.61
CA ARG A 84 2.05 5.22 -24.47
C ARG A 84 3.28 4.51 -25.06
N ARG A 85 3.53 3.24 -24.72
CA ARG A 85 4.61 2.42 -25.29
C ARG A 85 4.15 1.61 -26.49
#